data_AF-T1I2A3-F1
#
_entry.id   AF-T1I2A3-F1
#
_cell.length_a   1.000
_cell.length_b   1.000
_cell.length_c   1.000
_cell.angle_alpha   90.00
_cell.angle_beta   90.00
_cell.angle_gamma   90.00
#
_symmetry.space_group_name_H-M   'P 1'
#
loop_
_entity.id
_entity.type
_entity.pdbx_description
1 polymer ?
#
loop_
_entity_poly.entity_id
_entity_poly.type
_entity_poly.pdbx_seq_one_letter_code
_entity_poly.pdbx_strand_id
1 'polypeptide(L)'
;MEGVIGDQMKQGIIPRIVNDIFNHIYAMEENLEFHIKVSYFEIYMDKIRDLLDVSKVNLSVHEDKNRVPFVKGATERFVSSPEEVFEVIEEGKANRHIAVTNMNEHSSRSHSVFLINVKQENLENEKKLSGKLYLVDLAGSEKVSKTGAEGTVLDEAKNINKSLSALGNVISALADGNKTHIPYRDSKLTRILQESLGGNARTTIIICCHQL
;
A
#
# COMPACT_ATOMS: atom_id res chain seq x y z
N MET A 1 -0.75 -6.35 -10.32
CA MET A 1 -0.05 -5.07 -10.07
C MET A 1 1.36 -5.02 -10.66
N GLU A 2 2.14 -6.10 -10.52
CA GLU A 2 3.58 -6.12 -10.84
C GLU A 2 3.87 -6.55 -12.28
N GLY A 3 3.07 -7.48 -12.82
CA GLY A 3 3.33 -8.09 -14.13
C GLY A 3 4.61 -8.93 -14.10
N VAL A 4 5.28 -9.05 -15.25
CA VAL A 4 6.60 -9.69 -15.34
C VAL A 4 7.67 -8.60 -15.29
N ILE A 5 8.40 -8.51 -14.16
CA ILE A 5 9.49 -7.55 -13.99
C ILE A 5 10.60 -7.88 -15.01
N GLY A 6 11.11 -6.86 -15.70
CA GLY A 6 12.11 -7.01 -16.77
C GLY A 6 11.53 -7.25 -18.18
N ASP A 7 10.23 -7.57 -18.32
CA ASP A 7 9.56 -7.66 -19.62
C ASP A 7 8.83 -6.35 -19.93
N GLN A 8 9.30 -5.61 -20.94
CA GLN A 8 8.75 -4.29 -21.27
C GLN A 8 7.25 -4.31 -21.62
N MET A 9 6.75 -5.39 -22.21
CA MET A 9 5.35 -5.51 -22.61
C MET A 9 4.49 -6.03 -21.45
N LYS A 10 5.01 -6.95 -20.65
CA LYS A 10 4.24 -7.62 -19.58
C LYS A 10 4.43 -7.02 -18.20
N GLN A 11 5.32 -6.05 -18.03
CA GLN A 11 5.48 -5.33 -16.77
C GLN A 11 4.18 -4.58 -16.40
N GLY A 12 3.84 -4.64 -15.12
CA GLY A 12 2.64 -4.04 -14.56
C GLY A 12 2.80 -2.57 -14.21
N ILE A 13 1.95 -2.09 -13.31
CA ILE A 13 1.86 -0.68 -12.91
C ILE A 13 3.07 -0.27 -12.07
N ILE A 14 3.43 -1.09 -11.07
CA ILE A 14 4.52 -0.78 -10.13
C ILE A 14 5.85 -0.53 -10.87
N PRO A 15 6.36 -1.44 -11.72
CA PRO A 15 7.63 -1.21 -12.42
C PRO A 15 7.60 -0.01 -13.36
N ARG A 16 6.46 0.27 -14.00
CA ARG A 16 6.31 1.48 -14.84
C ARG A 16 6.41 2.75 -14.01
N ILE A 17 5.71 2.81 -12.88
CA ILE A 17 5.77 3.94 -11.94
C ILE A 17 7.19 4.17 -11.43
N VAL A 18 7.89 3.11 -11.03
CA VAL A 18 9.27 3.20 -10.52
C VAL A 18 10.18 3.77 -11.60
N ASN A 19 10.14 3.21 -12.81
CA ASN A 19 10.93 3.72 -13.93
C ASN A 19 10.61 5.19 -14.24
N ASP A 20 9.34 5.58 -14.26
CA ASP A 20 8.94 6.96 -14.52
C ASP A 20 9.42 7.94 -13.44
N ILE A 21 9.35 7.56 -12.16
CA ILE A 21 9.87 8.36 -11.04
C ILE A 21 11.36 8.62 -11.23
N PHE A 22 12.16 7.57 -11.47
CA PHE A 22 13.60 7.71 -11.60
C PHE A 22 14.00 8.42 -12.90
N ASN A 23 13.32 8.16 -14.02
CA ASN A 23 13.53 8.90 -15.27
C ASN A 23 13.29 10.40 -15.07
N HIS A 24 12.27 10.76 -14.28
CA HIS A 24 12.01 12.15 -13.95
C HIS A 24 13.12 12.75 -13.09
N ILE A 25 13.59 12.03 -12.08
CA ILE A 25 14.69 12.46 -11.21
C ILE A 25 15.98 12.68 -12.02
N TYR A 26 16.31 11.76 -12.93
CA TYR A 26 17.50 11.88 -13.77
C TYR A 26 17.43 13.02 -14.79
N ALA A 27 16.22 13.48 -15.14
CA ALA A 27 16.00 14.59 -16.07
C ALA A 27 15.86 15.95 -15.37
N MET A 28 15.86 15.99 -14.04
CA MET A 28 15.67 17.23 -13.26
C MET A 28 16.96 18.05 -13.13
N GLU A 29 16.78 19.32 -12.77
CA GLU A 29 17.86 20.28 -12.55
C GLU A 29 18.82 19.83 -11.43
N GLU A 30 20.11 20.18 -11.55
CA GLU A 30 21.16 19.82 -10.57
C GLU A 30 20.95 20.48 -9.18
N ASN A 31 20.09 21.50 -9.08
CA ASN A 31 19.76 22.18 -7.81
C ASN A 31 18.70 21.43 -6.97
N LEU A 32 18.20 20.28 -7.42
CA LEU A 32 17.22 19.48 -6.70
C LEU A 32 17.85 18.22 -6.11
N GLU A 33 17.82 18.12 -4.78
CA GLU A 33 18.18 16.90 -4.06
C GLU A 33 16.93 16.04 -3.82
N PHE A 34 17.02 14.75 -4.16
CA PHE A 34 15.94 13.79 -3.97
C PHE A 34 16.27 12.75 -2.90
N HIS A 35 15.29 12.43 -2.07
CA HIS A 35 15.35 11.32 -1.13
C HIS A 35 14.11 10.45 -1.31
N ILE A 36 14.33 9.23 -1.80
CA ILE A 36 13.27 8.26 -1.98
C ILE A 36 13.34 7.24 -0.85
N LYS A 37 12.20 7.02 -0.20
CA LYS A 37 12.01 5.98 0.79
C LYS A 37 10.89 5.06 0.37
N VAL A 38 11.08 3.77 0.62
CA VAL A 38 10.05 2.76 0.41
C VAL A 38 9.72 2.02 1.70
N SER A 39 8.46 1.66 1.85
CA SER A 39 7.97 0.78 2.91
C SER A 39 7.07 -0.27 2.30
N TYR A 40 7.14 -1.50 2.81
CA TYR A 40 6.29 -2.58 2.35
C TYR A 40 5.73 -3.35 3.53
N PHE A 41 4.40 -3.43 3.64
CA PHE A 41 3.73 -4.14 4.72
C PHE A 41 2.44 -4.77 4.21
N GLU A 42 1.97 -5.79 4.90
CA GLU A 42 0.67 -6.38 4.67
C GLU A 42 -0.28 -6.16 5.86
N ILE A 43 -1.58 -6.17 5.56
CA ILE A 43 -2.65 -6.14 6.54
C ILE A 43 -3.37 -7.47 6.46
N TYR A 44 -3.21 -8.27 7.52
CA TYR A 44 -3.82 -9.58 7.66
C TYR A 44 -4.58 -9.66 8.98
N MET A 45 -5.86 -10.03 8.93
CA MET A 45 -6.74 -10.04 10.11
C MET A 45 -6.68 -8.74 10.94
N ASP A 46 -6.68 -7.58 10.26
CA ASP A 46 -6.53 -6.24 10.87
C ASP A 46 -5.22 -6.05 11.69
N LYS A 47 -4.22 -6.90 11.48
CA LYS A 47 -2.86 -6.77 12.01
C LYS A 47 -1.93 -6.34 10.88
N ILE A 48 -1.09 -5.35 11.14
CA ILE A 48 -0.11 -4.86 10.18
C ILE A 48 1.19 -5.62 10.42
N ARG A 49 1.73 -6.26 9.40
CA ARG A 49 3.02 -6.93 9.45
C ARG A 49 3.96 -6.28 8.46
N ASP A 50 5.17 -5.95 8.92
CA ASP A 50 6.22 -5.44 8.06
C ASP A 50 6.76 -6.58 7.17
N LEU A 51 6.84 -6.33 5.87
CA LEU A 51 7.37 -7.29 4.90
C LEU A 51 8.88 -7.09 4.68
N LEU A 52 9.48 -6.02 5.20
CA LEU A 52 10.92 -5.76 5.15
C LEU A 52 11.63 -6.08 6.47
N ASP A 53 10.88 -6.39 7.52
CA ASP A 53 11.38 -6.88 8.80
C ASP A 53 10.33 -7.80 9.44
N VAL A 54 10.51 -9.12 9.24
CA VAL A 54 9.53 -10.12 9.69
C VAL A 54 9.38 -10.21 11.21
N SER A 55 10.27 -9.60 11.99
CA SER A 55 10.14 -9.52 13.45
C SER A 55 9.07 -8.52 13.89
N LYS A 56 8.73 -7.55 13.03
CA LYS A 56 7.78 -6.48 13.30
C LYS A 56 6.37 -6.88 12.92
N VAL A 57 5.68 -7.46 13.89
CA VAL A 57 4.30 -7.90 13.77
C VAL A 57 3.33 -7.00 14.52
N ASN A 58 2.10 -6.93 14.02
CA ASN A 58 1.00 -6.15 14.60
C ASN A 58 1.34 -4.67 14.87
N LEU A 59 1.92 -4.01 13.87
CA LEU A 59 2.20 -2.58 13.92
C LEU A 59 0.89 -1.78 14.08
N SER A 60 1.06 -0.58 14.64
CA SER A 60 -0.04 0.32 15.03
C SER A 60 -0.03 1.59 14.19
N VAL A 61 -1.22 2.03 13.76
CA VAL A 61 -1.40 3.31 13.05
C VAL A 61 -1.43 4.45 14.07
N HIS A 62 -0.50 5.38 13.95
CA HIS A 62 -0.42 6.62 14.71
C HIS A 62 -0.72 7.82 13.82
N GLU A 63 -0.90 8.99 14.42
CA GLU A 63 -1.06 10.26 13.73
C GLU A 63 0.14 11.15 14.07
N ASP A 64 0.65 11.87 13.08
CA ASP A 64 1.70 12.86 13.30
C ASP A 64 1.12 14.17 13.88
N LYS A 65 1.98 15.19 14.05
CA LYS A 65 1.57 16.51 14.57
C LYS A 65 0.50 17.20 13.73
N ASN A 66 0.41 16.86 12.45
CA ASN A 66 -0.54 17.39 11.48
C ASN A 66 -1.77 16.48 11.30
N ARG A 67 -1.93 15.47 12.16
CA ARG A 67 -2.99 14.45 12.09
C ARG A 67 -2.92 13.57 10.85
N VAL A 68 -1.75 13.46 10.21
CA VAL A 68 -1.52 12.57 9.09
C VAL A 68 -1.24 11.17 9.63
N PRO A 69 -2.02 10.14 9.25
CA PRO A 69 -1.78 8.78 9.70
C PRO A 69 -0.48 8.19 9.16
N PHE A 70 0.21 7.39 9.98
CA PHE A 70 1.38 6.62 9.58
C PHE A 70 1.48 5.32 10.38
N VAL A 71 2.18 4.33 9.84
CA VAL A 71 2.42 3.05 10.53
C VAL A 71 3.66 3.20 11.42
N LYS A 72 3.46 3.26 12.73
CA LYS A 72 4.57 3.43 13.68
C LYS A 72 5.44 2.17 13.68
N GLY A 73 6.74 2.37 13.46
CA GLY A 73 7.74 1.30 13.48
C GLY A 73 7.91 0.57 12.14
N ALA A 74 7.10 0.89 11.12
CA ALA A 74 7.30 0.34 9.78
C ALA A 74 8.68 0.71 9.26
N THR A 75 9.33 -0.25 8.59
CA THR A 75 10.64 -0.09 8.00
C THR A 75 10.55 0.87 6.81
N GLU A 76 11.42 1.87 6.81
CA GLU A 76 11.63 2.78 5.67
C GLU A 76 13.03 2.52 5.12
N ARG A 77 13.13 1.98 3.90
CA ARG A 77 14.42 1.76 3.23
C ARG A 77 14.66 2.90 2.25
N PHE A 78 15.85 3.50 2.31
CA PHE A 78 16.28 4.46 1.29
C PHE A 78 16.64 3.70 0.02
N VAL A 79 16.23 4.24 -1.12
CA VAL A 79 16.51 3.67 -2.44
C VAL A 79 17.06 4.73 -3.37
N SER A 80 18.04 4.35 -4.18
CA SER A 80 18.76 5.23 -5.09
C SER A 80 18.62 4.87 -6.57
N SER A 81 18.05 3.70 -6.88
CA SER A 81 17.79 3.27 -8.25
C SER A 81 16.51 2.41 -8.38
N PRO A 82 15.98 2.23 -9.61
CA PRO A 82 14.88 1.30 -9.87
C PRO A 82 15.16 -0.13 -9.40
N GLU A 83 16.39 -0.59 -9.57
CA GLU A 83 16.83 -1.94 -9.21
C GLU A 83 16.69 -2.17 -7.71
N GLU A 84 17.14 -1.22 -6.87
CA GLU A 84 16.99 -1.30 -5.42
C GLU A 84 15.51 -1.39 -5.00
N VAL A 85 14.61 -0.68 -5.70
CA VAL A 85 13.16 -0.79 -5.46
C VAL A 85 12.63 -2.17 -5.79
N PHE A 86 13.06 -2.77 -6.90
CA PHE A 86 12.66 -4.12 -7.27
C PHE A 86 13.20 -5.17 -6.29
N GLU A 87 14.41 -5.00 -5.78
CA GLU A 87 14.95 -5.84 -4.71
C GLU A 87 14.10 -5.77 -3.44
N VAL A 88 13.64 -4.58 -3.04
CA VAL A 88 12.72 -4.42 -1.90
C VAL A 88 11.39 -5.17 -2.13
N ILE A 89 10.85 -5.10 -3.34
CA ILE A 89 9.58 -5.78 -3.68
C ILE A 89 9.77 -7.29 -3.61
N GLU A 90 10.84 -7.83 -4.20
CA GLU A 90 11.12 -9.26 -4.19
C GLU A 90 11.39 -9.80 -2.78
N GLU A 91 12.12 -9.05 -1.95
CA GLU A 91 12.30 -9.37 -0.53
C GLU A 91 10.96 -9.44 0.20
N GLY A 92 10.11 -8.41 0.04
CA GLY A 92 8.82 -8.37 0.69
C GLY A 92 7.89 -9.51 0.26
N LYS A 93 7.95 -9.89 -1.03
CA LYS A 93 7.21 -11.05 -1.56
C LYS A 93 7.71 -12.37 -0.99
N ALA A 94 9.03 -12.55 -0.88
CA ALA A 94 9.61 -13.74 -0.26
C ALA A 94 9.17 -13.86 1.20
N ASN A 95 9.21 -12.77 1.96
CA ASN A 95 8.78 -12.71 3.36
C ASN A 95 7.27 -12.97 3.52
N ARG A 96 6.46 -12.46 2.58
CA ARG A 96 5.02 -12.77 2.49
C ARG A 96 4.77 -14.25 2.21
N HIS A 97 5.55 -14.86 1.31
CA HIS A 97 5.40 -16.27 0.99
C HIS A 97 5.75 -17.20 2.16
N ILE A 98 6.75 -16.86 2.98
CA ILE A 98 7.10 -17.59 4.20
C ILE A 98 5.98 -17.52 5.25
N ALA A 99 5.24 -16.41 5.30
CA ALA A 99 4.05 -16.30 6.14
C ALA A 99 2.94 -17.26 5.67
N VAL A 100 2.76 -17.37 4.36
CA VAL A 100 1.75 -18.19 3.68
C VAL A 100 2.03 -19.69 3.86
N THR A 101 3.26 -20.15 3.63
CA THR A 101 3.61 -21.59 3.73
C THR A 101 3.49 -22.13 5.14
N ASN A 102 3.64 -21.28 6.16
CA ASN A 102 3.38 -21.64 7.55
C ASN A 102 1.87 -21.67 7.91
N MET A 103 0.96 -21.11 7.09
CA MET A 103 -0.45 -20.89 7.47
C MET A 103 -1.52 -21.09 6.37
N ASN A 104 -1.28 -21.89 5.31
CA ASN A 104 -2.14 -22.05 4.11
C ASN A 104 -2.23 -20.81 3.19
N GLU A 105 -2.77 -21.00 1.97
CA GLU A 105 -2.84 -20.05 0.84
C GLU A 105 -3.38 -18.65 1.24
N HIS A 106 -2.47 -17.75 1.61
CA HIS A 106 -2.74 -16.47 2.29
C HIS A 106 -2.51 -15.25 1.38
N SER A 107 -1.94 -15.40 0.18
CA SER A 107 -1.69 -14.27 -0.73
C SER A 107 -2.97 -13.61 -1.27
N SER A 108 -4.07 -14.36 -1.39
CA SER A 108 -5.40 -13.83 -1.72
C SER A 108 -6.13 -13.21 -0.53
N ARG A 109 -5.59 -13.38 0.69
CA ARG A 109 -6.27 -13.14 1.96
C ARG A 109 -5.65 -12.03 2.81
N SER A 110 -4.58 -11.39 2.33
CA SER A 110 -4.02 -10.18 2.93
C SER A 110 -3.97 -9.03 1.94
N HIS A 111 -4.12 -7.81 2.43
CA HIS A 111 -3.91 -6.60 1.63
C HIS A 111 -2.44 -6.24 1.69
N SER A 112 -1.80 -6.03 0.54
CA SER A 112 -0.42 -5.54 0.48
C SER A 112 -0.40 -4.05 0.21
N VAL A 113 0.45 -3.32 0.92
CA VAL A 113 0.62 -1.87 0.77
C VAL A 113 2.09 -1.58 0.56
N PHE A 114 2.43 -1.16 -0.66
CA PHE A 114 3.75 -0.64 -1.00
C PHE A 114 3.69 0.89 -1.05
N LEU A 115 4.46 1.54 -0.18
CA LEU A 115 4.51 2.99 -0.07
C LEU A 115 5.82 3.49 -0.67
N ILE A 116 5.74 4.41 -1.62
CA ILE A 116 6.87 5.20 -2.12
C ILE A 116 6.70 6.63 -1.60
N ASN A 117 7.68 7.11 -0.85
CA ASN A 117 7.76 8.49 -0.39
C ASN A 117 8.91 9.18 -1.11
N VAL A 118 8.57 10.17 -1.94
CA VAL A 118 9.53 11.00 -2.67
C VAL A 118 9.61 12.33 -1.95
N LYS A 119 10.79 12.65 -1.43
CA LYS A 119 11.11 13.99 -0.92
C LYS A 119 12.07 14.67 -1.88
N GLN A 120 11.86 15.96 -2.05
CA GLN A 120 12.67 16.82 -2.89
C GLN A 120 13.01 18.09 -2.09
N GLU A 121 14.24 18.54 -2.19
CA GLU A 121 14.73 19.79 -1.63
C GLU A 121 15.44 20.60 -2.71
N ASN A 122 15.03 21.85 -2.90
CA ASN A 122 15.74 22.76 -3.78
C ASN A 122 16.87 23.44 -2.98
N LEU A 123 18.11 23.28 -3.42
CA LEU A 123 19.31 23.73 -2.72
C LEU A 123 19.52 25.26 -2.78
N GLU A 124 18.85 25.95 -3.70
CA GLU A 124 18.99 27.41 -3.86
C GLU A 124 18.02 28.19 -2.97
N ASN A 125 16.78 27.70 -2.83
CA ASN A 125 15.72 28.39 -2.08
C ASN A 125 15.20 27.59 -0.86
N GLU A 126 15.84 26.46 -0.54
CA GLU A 126 15.52 25.57 0.59
C GLU A 126 14.07 25.06 0.60
N LYS A 127 13.34 25.16 -0.52
CA LYS A 127 11.95 24.70 -0.60
C LYS A 127 11.92 23.18 -0.64
N LYS A 128 11.16 22.61 0.29
CA LYS A 128 10.97 21.16 0.42
C LYS A 128 9.59 20.75 -0.09
N LEU A 129 9.56 19.68 -0.89
CA LEU A 129 8.35 19.00 -1.34
C LEU A 129 8.40 17.55 -0.87
N SER A 130 7.23 16.98 -0.56
CA SER A 130 7.09 15.57 -0.21
C SER A 130 5.80 15.04 -0.81
N GLY A 131 5.92 13.93 -1.53
CA GLY A 131 4.79 13.20 -2.11
C GLY A 131 4.82 11.75 -1.62
N LYS A 132 3.65 11.22 -1.28
CA LYS A 132 3.47 9.81 -0.94
C LYS A 132 2.60 9.14 -2.00
N LEU A 133 3.06 8.01 -2.50
CA LEU A 133 2.32 7.16 -3.41
C LEU A 133 2.09 5.80 -2.76
N TYR A 134 0.83 5.45 -2.54
CA TYR A 134 0.43 4.16 -2.02
C TYR A 134 -0.01 3.27 -3.17
N LEU A 135 0.69 2.15 -3.36
CA LEU A 135 0.35 1.10 -4.30
C LEU A 135 -0.22 -0.06 -3.49
N VAL A 136 -1.53 -0.24 -3.58
CA VAL A 136 -2.27 -1.18 -2.74
C VAL A 136 -2.77 -2.33 -3.60
N ASP A 137 -2.42 -3.55 -3.21
CA ASP A 137 -2.99 -4.78 -3.75
C ASP A 137 -3.97 -5.35 -2.72
N LEU A 138 -5.26 -5.28 -3.05
CA LEU A 138 -6.32 -5.65 -2.13
C LEU A 138 -6.59 -7.15 -2.20
N ALA A 139 -6.87 -7.74 -1.04
CA ALA A 139 -7.33 -9.12 -0.93
C ALA A 139 -8.64 -9.34 -1.71
N GLY A 140 -8.95 -10.61 -1.96
CA GLY A 140 -10.16 -11.04 -2.67
C GLY A 140 -11.45 -10.49 -2.06
N SER A 141 -12.39 -10.11 -2.91
CA SER A 141 -13.70 -9.56 -2.53
C SER A 141 -14.83 -10.60 -2.51
N GLU A 142 -14.48 -11.89 -2.59
CA GLU A 142 -15.45 -12.96 -2.64
C GLU A 142 -16.30 -13.06 -1.37
N LYS A 143 -17.59 -13.37 -1.58
CA LYS A 143 -18.54 -13.56 -0.49
C LYS A 143 -18.20 -14.83 0.29
N VAL A 144 -17.96 -14.65 1.58
CA VAL A 144 -17.73 -15.73 2.56
C VAL A 144 -18.76 -16.86 2.44
N SER A 145 -20.04 -16.52 2.23
CA SER A 145 -21.13 -17.50 2.13
C SER A 145 -21.00 -18.49 0.97
N LYS A 146 -20.16 -18.22 -0.02
CA LYS A 146 -19.90 -19.11 -1.15
C LYS A 146 -18.67 -20.01 -0.96
N THR A 147 -17.89 -19.79 0.10
CA THR A 147 -16.58 -20.43 0.29
C THR A 147 -16.63 -21.71 1.11
N GLY A 148 -17.73 -21.97 1.83
CA GLY A 148 -17.80 -23.10 2.77
C GLY A 148 -16.79 -23.01 3.92
N ALA A 149 -16.23 -21.83 4.17
CA ALA A 149 -15.20 -21.63 5.19
C ALA A 149 -15.74 -21.85 6.61
N GLU A 150 -14.98 -22.58 7.42
CA GLU A 150 -15.26 -22.84 8.84
C GLU A 150 -14.08 -22.45 9.73
N GLY A 151 -14.33 -22.27 11.03
CA GLY A 151 -13.29 -21.97 12.02
C GLY A 151 -12.46 -20.73 11.70
N THR A 152 -11.13 -20.86 11.75
CA THR A 152 -10.18 -19.75 11.52
C THR A 152 -10.26 -19.16 10.12
N VAL A 153 -10.58 -19.97 9.11
CA VAL A 153 -10.73 -19.53 7.71
C VAL A 153 -11.96 -18.63 7.55
N LEU A 154 -13.02 -18.91 8.32
CA LEU A 154 -14.22 -18.08 8.35
C LEU A 154 -13.91 -16.70 8.94
N ASP A 155 -13.15 -16.65 10.02
CA ASP A 155 -12.77 -15.40 10.68
C ASP A 155 -11.83 -14.56 9.82
N GLU A 156 -10.93 -15.20 9.10
CA GLU A 156 -10.08 -14.58 8.08
C GLU A 156 -10.93 -13.93 6.97
N ALA A 157 -11.83 -14.71 6.35
CA ALA A 157 -12.73 -14.24 5.29
C ALA A 157 -13.63 -13.07 5.76
N LYS A 158 -14.09 -13.09 7.02
CA LYS A 158 -14.82 -11.97 7.63
C LYS A 158 -13.96 -10.72 7.78
N ASN A 159 -12.70 -10.85 8.20
CA ASN A 159 -11.80 -9.70 8.39
C ASN A 159 -11.43 -9.03 7.05
N ILE A 160 -11.16 -9.83 6.01
CA ILE A 160 -10.93 -9.32 4.65
C ILE A 160 -12.14 -8.49 4.21
N ASN A 161 -13.33 -9.09 4.29
CA ASN A 161 -14.56 -8.42 3.89
C ASN A 161 -14.85 -7.19 4.75
N LYS A 162 -14.49 -7.19 6.04
CA LYS A 162 -14.61 -6.00 6.91
C LYS A 162 -13.78 -4.84 6.39
N SER A 163 -12.50 -5.07 6.08
CA SER A 163 -11.62 -4.01 5.55
C SER A 163 -12.06 -3.48 4.18
N LEU A 164 -12.53 -4.36 3.28
CA LEU A 164 -13.08 -3.95 1.99
C LEU A 164 -14.41 -3.20 2.13
N SER A 165 -15.29 -3.62 3.06
CA SER A 165 -16.54 -2.93 3.36
C SER A 165 -16.28 -1.54 3.95
N ALA A 166 -15.31 -1.42 4.86
CA ALA A 166 -14.88 -0.13 5.41
C ALA A 166 -14.36 0.80 4.31
N LEU A 167 -13.54 0.28 3.37
CA LEU A 167 -13.07 1.04 2.22
C LEU A 167 -14.24 1.52 1.34
N GLY A 168 -15.20 0.63 1.04
CA GLY A 168 -16.42 0.99 0.33
C GLY A 168 -17.21 2.10 1.02
N ASN A 169 -17.41 2.01 2.33
CA ASN A 169 -18.11 3.02 3.12
C ASN A 169 -17.41 4.39 3.08
N VAL A 170 -16.07 4.41 3.14
CA VAL A 170 -15.27 5.64 3.01
C VAL A 170 -15.44 6.26 1.62
N ILE A 171 -15.30 5.45 0.55
CA ILE A 171 -15.45 5.94 -0.83
C ILE A 171 -16.87 6.48 -1.06
N SER A 172 -17.91 5.76 -0.63
CA SER A 172 -19.29 6.24 -0.73
C SER A 172 -19.51 7.53 0.05
N ALA A 173 -18.97 7.64 1.27
CA ALA A 173 -19.10 8.86 2.06
C ALA A 173 -18.42 10.07 1.41
N LEU A 174 -17.27 9.87 0.77
CA LEU A 174 -16.56 10.91 0.02
C LEU A 174 -17.29 11.31 -1.26
N ALA A 175 -17.87 10.33 -1.97
CA ALA A 175 -18.64 10.57 -3.19
C ALA A 175 -19.96 11.32 -2.91
N ASP A 176 -20.61 11.04 -1.78
CA ASP A 176 -21.84 11.73 -1.35
C ASP A 176 -21.61 13.23 -1.12
N GLY A 177 -20.40 13.64 -0.74
CA GLY A 177 -19.98 15.05 -0.51
C GLY A 177 -20.66 15.77 0.67
N ASN A 178 -21.81 15.27 1.13
CA ASN A 178 -22.65 15.89 2.17
C ASN A 178 -22.37 15.33 3.58
N LYS A 179 -21.52 14.30 3.70
CA LYS A 179 -21.18 13.72 5.01
C LYS A 179 -20.05 14.51 5.66
N THR A 180 -20.34 15.06 6.84
CA THR A 180 -19.36 15.75 7.68
C THR A 180 -18.34 14.79 8.29
N HIS A 181 -18.70 13.52 8.48
CA HIS A 181 -17.84 12.50 9.04
C HIS A 181 -17.57 11.38 8.02
N ILE A 182 -16.30 11.11 7.76
CA ILE A 182 -15.84 10.02 6.92
C ILE A 182 -15.28 8.89 7.81
N PRO A 183 -15.76 7.64 7.69
CA PRO A 183 -15.48 6.57 8.65
C PRO A 183 -14.10 5.90 8.42
N TYR A 184 -13.02 6.69 8.32
CA TYR A 184 -11.67 6.15 8.13
C TYR A 184 -11.24 5.17 9.23
N ARG A 185 -11.82 5.28 10.42
CA ARG A 185 -11.46 4.48 11.61
C ARG A 185 -12.01 3.06 11.60
N ASP A 186 -12.88 2.71 10.65
CA ASP A 186 -13.54 1.40 10.59
C ASP A 186 -12.56 0.23 10.28
N SER A 187 -11.39 0.53 9.71
CA SER A 187 -10.31 -0.43 9.50
C SER A 187 -8.93 0.22 9.55
N LYS A 188 -7.87 -0.55 9.85
CA LYS A 188 -6.50 -0.02 9.72
C LYS A 188 -6.15 0.39 8.30
N LEU A 189 -6.66 -0.34 7.29
CA LEU A 189 -6.46 -0.02 5.87
C LEU A 189 -6.95 1.40 5.54
N THR A 190 -8.20 1.72 5.89
CA THR A 190 -8.78 3.05 5.63
C THR A 190 -8.13 4.16 6.44
N ARG A 191 -7.59 3.87 7.64
CA ARG A 191 -6.78 4.83 8.39
C ARG A 191 -5.46 5.13 7.71
N ILE A 192 -4.76 4.12 7.20
CA ILE A 192 -3.49 4.29 6.49
C ILE A 192 -3.71 5.09 5.20
N LEU A 193 -4.76 4.77 4.46
CA LEU A 193 -5.08 5.40 3.17
C LEU A 193 -5.86 6.71 3.31
N GLN A 194 -6.08 7.22 4.53
CA GLN A 194 -6.91 8.39 4.78
C GLN A 194 -6.46 9.62 3.95
N GLU A 195 -5.16 9.87 3.88
CA GLU A 195 -4.56 10.98 3.12
C GLU A 195 -4.65 10.75 1.60
N SER A 196 -4.76 9.49 1.15
CA SER A 196 -4.87 9.15 -0.28
C SER A 196 -6.31 9.18 -0.77
N LEU A 197 -7.27 8.76 0.07
CA LEU A 197 -8.68 8.66 -0.29
C LEU A 197 -9.40 10.00 -0.24
N GLY A 198 -9.04 10.87 0.71
CA GLY A 198 -9.61 12.21 0.84
C GLY A 198 -8.54 13.30 0.88
N GLY A 199 -8.95 14.56 0.69
CA GLY A 199 -8.03 15.70 0.69
C GLY A 199 -7.44 16.00 -0.68
N ASN A 200 -6.21 16.52 -0.72
CA ASN A 200 -5.51 16.90 -1.96
C ASN A 200 -4.74 15.70 -2.55
N ALA A 201 -5.46 14.62 -2.84
CA ALA A 201 -4.90 13.40 -3.39
C ALA A 201 -5.65 12.97 -4.65
N ARG A 202 -4.98 12.18 -5.48
CA ARG A 202 -5.59 11.51 -6.62
C ARG A 202 -5.62 10.02 -6.31
N THR A 203 -6.80 9.44 -6.30
CA THR A 203 -7.00 7.99 -6.12
C THR A 203 -7.55 7.38 -7.40
N THR A 204 -6.92 6.30 -7.84
CA THR A 204 -7.40 5.45 -8.93
C THR A 204 -7.63 4.05 -8.38
N ILE A 205 -8.82 3.50 -8.62
CA ILE A 205 -9.16 2.11 -8.26
C ILE A 205 -9.29 1.31 -9.55
N ILE A 206 -8.56 0.21 -9.64
CA ILE A 206 -8.61 -0.70 -10.78
C ILE A 206 -9.29 -1.98 -10.30
N ILE A 207 -10.45 -2.28 -10.89
CA ILE A 207 -11.24 -3.47 -10.56
C ILE A 207 -10.99 -4.52 -11.63
N CYS A 208 -10.44 -5.67 -11.22
CA CYS A 208 -10.22 -6.81 -12.09
C CYS A 208 -11.41 -7.77 -11.99
N CYS A 209 -12.03 -8.10 -13.13
CA CYS A 209 -13.14 -9.05 -13.22
C CYS A 209 -12.77 -10.19 -14.19
N HIS A 210 -13.15 -11.42 -13.87
CA HIS A 210 -13.10 -12.54 -14.80
C HIS A 210 -14.51 -12.90 -15.28
N GLN A 211 -14.66 -13.21 -16.56
CA GLN A 211 -15.92 -13.72 -17.10
C GLN A 211 -16.09 -15.16 -16.63
N LEU A 212 -17.17 -15.44 -15.91
CA LEU A 212 -17.56 -16.80 -15.50
C LEU A 212 -17.90 -17.67 -16.71
#